data_AF-A0A8J5JV09-F1
#
_entry.id   AF-A0A8J5JV09-F1
#
_cell.length_a   1.000
_cell.length_b   1.000
_cell.length_c   1.000
_cell.angle_alpha   90.00
_cell.angle_beta   90.00
_cell.angle_gamma   90.00
#
_symmetry.space_group_name_H-M   'P 1'
#
loop_
_entity.id
_entity.type
_entity.pdbx_description
1 polymer ?
#
loop_
_entity_poly.entity_id
_entity_poly.type
_entity_poly.pdbx_seq_one_letter_code
_entity_poly.pdbx_strand_id
1 'polypeptide(L)'
;MCESEGAARYKASKVAEDEFLDYIASYRRRYNSLYARGPLLLLTPENEDGRMVSVVSLVVPSRVPHPQLLLMQDAARVLSDMITYTPPQPPPSLPTRVRSPAVVVKAQEGSGAECALVVASVLLGAGYHAPLSRDQHNPHLSPEILLTYPARTSSISRRQVDYEARVNSSGDYTEAHLHFWVVVLPPGRGVTTPTFIESTTGQVLSLSSSLALPYLYIHALFNHTNYWACTKYNQAISCDMFDLSDRSVWMPLMDDGVGAAKASQAPHHPTHQDNKNQNNQQYSHHTPPSHSREKVGDSQYITTSSLMASGTKHALKVPTTWATPIIITEEALIERFPGGWREEVYSGVVVRHYSPFSHPRGATLIFTFFSKSGSVKEVWEKYEQREDGLVSCHRPTSRHHRGDLCQHQEGHTQT
;
A
#
# COMPACT_ATOMS: atom_id res chain seq x y z
N MET A 1 29.25 -24.22 14.81
CA MET A 1 28.56 -23.33 15.79
C MET A 1 27.63 -22.34 15.11
N CYS A 2 28.01 -21.69 14.00
CA CYS A 2 27.11 -20.76 13.26
C CYS A 2 25.86 -21.42 12.64
N GLU A 3 25.99 -22.62 12.07
CA GLU A 3 24.86 -23.33 11.43
C GLU A 3 23.83 -23.86 12.43
N SER A 4 24.28 -24.30 13.62
CA SER A 4 23.40 -24.79 14.70
C SER A 4 22.58 -23.68 15.35
N GLU A 5 23.13 -22.46 15.44
CA GLU A 5 22.40 -21.29 15.93
C GLU A 5 21.38 -20.77 14.91
N GLY A 6 21.71 -20.79 13.61
CA GLY A 6 20.80 -20.44 12.53
C GLY A 6 19.57 -21.35 12.47
N ALA A 7 19.77 -22.67 12.59
CA ALA A 7 18.69 -23.65 12.63
C ALA A 7 17.78 -23.51 13.87
N ALA A 8 18.37 -23.22 15.04
CA ALA A 8 17.62 -22.97 16.27
C ALA A 8 16.80 -21.67 16.19
N ARG A 9 17.38 -20.60 15.64
CA ARG A 9 16.70 -19.31 15.42
C ARG A 9 15.56 -19.44 14.42
N TYR A 10 15.75 -20.18 13.33
CA TYR A 10 14.71 -20.50 12.37
C TYR A 10 13.56 -21.28 13.02
N LYS A 11 13.87 -22.30 13.82
CA LYS A 11 12.85 -23.11 14.52
C LYS A 11 12.06 -22.29 15.55
N ALA A 12 12.72 -21.42 16.31
CA ALA A 12 12.06 -20.51 17.25
C ALA A 12 11.16 -19.48 16.53
N SER A 13 11.64 -18.93 15.41
CA SER A 13 10.85 -18.05 14.54
C SER A 13 9.61 -18.77 13.99
N LYS A 14 9.73 -20.07 13.68
CA LYS A 14 8.63 -20.89 13.21
C LYS A 14 7.50 -21.00 14.24
N VAL A 15 7.84 -21.34 15.49
CA VAL A 15 6.86 -21.52 16.58
C VAL A 15 6.15 -20.21 16.91
N ALA A 16 6.91 -19.11 16.99
CA ALA A 16 6.32 -17.79 17.23
C ALA A 16 5.38 -17.35 16.10
N GLU A 17 5.70 -17.67 14.84
CA GLU A 17 4.82 -17.43 13.70
C GLU A 17 3.51 -18.22 13.82
N ASP A 18 3.60 -19.53 14.12
CA ASP A 18 2.41 -20.38 14.20
C ASP A 18 1.45 -19.91 15.33
N GLU A 19 1.97 -19.54 16.51
CA GLU A 19 1.18 -18.93 17.60
C GLU A 19 0.54 -17.59 17.18
N PHE A 20 1.27 -16.77 16.41
CA PHE A 20 0.77 -15.49 15.92
C PHE A 20 -0.34 -15.67 14.87
N LEU A 21 -0.24 -16.69 14.01
CA LEU A 21 -1.28 -17.05 13.04
C LEU A 21 -2.58 -17.49 13.72
N ASP A 22 -2.52 -18.26 14.80
CA ASP A 22 -3.69 -18.64 15.60
C ASP A 22 -4.38 -17.43 16.24
N TYR A 23 -3.57 -16.47 16.70
CA TYR A 23 -4.08 -15.21 17.20
C TYR A 23 -4.79 -14.40 16.09
N ILE A 24 -4.18 -14.30 14.91
CA ILE A 24 -4.76 -13.63 13.75
C ILE A 24 -6.08 -14.29 13.33
N ALA A 25 -6.18 -15.62 13.37
CA ALA A 25 -7.43 -16.35 13.09
C ALA A 25 -8.55 -15.96 14.08
N SER A 26 -8.20 -15.79 15.36
CA SER A 26 -9.12 -15.32 16.40
C SER A 26 -9.53 -13.85 16.20
N TYR A 27 -8.58 -13.00 15.79
CA TYR A 27 -8.85 -11.61 15.41
C TYR A 27 -9.82 -11.52 14.23
N ARG A 28 -9.59 -12.28 13.15
CA ARG A 28 -10.48 -12.34 11.97
C ARG A 28 -11.91 -12.75 12.36
N ARG A 29 -12.06 -13.78 13.21
CA ARG A 29 -13.37 -14.21 13.71
C ARG A 29 -14.09 -13.09 14.46
N ARG A 30 -13.36 -12.36 15.32
CA ARG A 30 -13.92 -11.21 16.04
C ARG A 30 -14.36 -10.11 15.09
N TYR A 31 -13.49 -9.68 14.17
CA TYR A 31 -13.82 -8.65 13.17
C TYR A 31 -15.08 -9.04 12.39
N ASN A 32 -15.13 -10.26 11.84
CA ASN A 32 -16.28 -10.72 11.07
C ASN A 32 -17.58 -10.83 11.90
N SER A 33 -17.48 -11.14 13.20
CA SER A 33 -18.66 -11.17 14.09
C SER A 33 -19.26 -9.78 14.32
N LEU A 34 -18.42 -8.75 14.38
CA LEU A 34 -18.83 -7.36 14.56
C LEU A 34 -19.24 -6.70 13.23
N TYR A 35 -18.57 -7.09 12.14
CA TYR A 35 -18.70 -6.51 10.81
C TYR A 35 -19.02 -7.62 9.80
N ALA A 36 -20.20 -8.23 9.92
CA ALA A 36 -20.62 -9.38 9.11
C ALA A 36 -20.67 -9.11 7.59
N ARG A 37 -20.84 -7.83 7.21
CA ARG A 37 -20.76 -7.35 5.81
C ARG A 37 -19.51 -6.48 5.58
N GLY A 38 -18.49 -6.68 6.41
CA GLY A 38 -17.21 -6.00 6.33
C GLY A 38 -16.36 -6.50 5.16
N PRO A 39 -15.29 -5.77 4.83
CA PRO A 39 -14.39 -6.13 3.76
C PRO A 39 -13.57 -7.39 4.06
N LEU A 40 -13.06 -8.02 3.00
CA LEU A 40 -12.04 -9.06 3.12
C LEU A 40 -10.71 -8.41 3.56
N LEU A 41 -10.07 -9.03 4.57
CA LEU A 41 -8.83 -8.57 5.16
C LEU A 41 -7.65 -9.47 4.75
N LEU A 42 -6.62 -8.89 4.12
CA LEU A 42 -5.35 -9.56 3.82
C LEU A 42 -4.56 -9.71 5.12
N LEU A 43 -4.76 -10.81 5.84
CA LEU A 43 -4.07 -11.03 7.12
C LEU A 43 -2.97 -12.08 7.03
N THR A 44 -3.23 -13.16 6.29
CA THR A 44 -2.37 -14.34 6.24
C THR A 44 -2.27 -14.89 4.81
N PRO A 45 -1.51 -14.27 3.91
CA PRO A 45 -1.21 -14.87 2.60
C PRO A 45 -0.20 -16.03 2.72
N GLU A 46 -0.09 -16.82 1.66
CA GLU A 46 1.05 -17.69 1.41
C GLU A 46 2.25 -16.86 0.93
N ASN A 47 3.46 -17.21 1.36
CA ASN A 47 4.70 -16.64 0.82
C ASN A 47 5.16 -17.36 -0.47
N GLU A 48 6.33 -16.99 -0.97
CA GLU A 48 7.00 -17.64 -2.11
C GLU A 48 7.17 -19.17 -1.95
N ASP A 49 7.36 -19.67 -0.73
CA ASP A 49 7.53 -21.09 -0.42
C ASP A 49 6.19 -21.84 -0.20
N GLY A 50 5.05 -21.14 -0.33
CA GLY A 50 3.72 -21.70 -0.04
C GLY A 50 3.41 -21.86 1.46
N ARG A 51 4.15 -21.17 2.32
CA ARG A 51 3.88 -21.13 3.76
C ARG A 51 2.97 -19.95 4.09
N MET A 52 1.95 -20.20 4.90
CA MET A 52 1.11 -19.15 5.50
C MET A 52 1.94 -18.29 6.45
N VAL A 53 1.89 -16.98 6.27
CA VAL A 53 2.62 -15.99 7.06
C VAL A 53 1.75 -14.79 7.37
N SER A 54 2.03 -14.05 8.44
CA SER A 54 1.36 -12.77 8.66
C SER A 54 1.78 -11.74 7.61
N VAL A 55 0.82 -10.99 7.05
CA VAL A 55 1.13 -9.88 6.11
C VAL A 55 2.04 -8.82 6.75
N VAL A 56 1.94 -8.64 8.07
CA VAL A 56 2.77 -7.73 8.87
C VAL A 56 4.24 -8.16 8.82
N SER A 57 4.49 -9.47 8.84
CA SER A 57 5.85 -10.04 8.77
C SER A 57 6.52 -9.87 7.39
N LEU A 58 5.74 -9.61 6.34
CA LEU A 58 6.27 -9.38 4.98
C LEU A 58 6.82 -7.96 4.80
N VAL A 59 6.52 -7.03 5.71
CA VAL A 59 7.07 -5.68 5.68
C VAL A 59 8.44 -5.69 6.35
N VAL A 60 9.50 -5.50 5.57
CA VAL A 60 10.88 -5.59 6.06
C VAL A 60 11.57 -4.24 5.92
N PRO A 61 11.72 -3.45 6.99
CA PRO A 61 12.50 -2.22 6.95
C PRO A 61 13.90 -2.45 6.35
N SER A 62 14.14 -1.90 5.16
CA SER A 62 15.30 -2.22 4.33
C SER A 62 16.12 -0.97 4.06
N ARG A 63 17.31 -0.89 4.68
CA ARG A 63 18.24 0.22 4.44
C ARG A 63 18.94 0.01 3.11
N VAL A 64 18.58 0.82 2.12
CA VAL A 64 19.22 0.81 0.81
C VAL A 64 20.13 2.04 0.69
N PRO A 65 21.46 1.87 0.51
CA PRO A 65 22.43 2.95 0.59
C PRO A 65 22.52 3.79 -0.70
N HIS A 66 21.38 4.07 -1.34
CA HIS A 66 21.32 4.84 -2.59
C HIS A 66 20.59 6.17 -2.37
N PRO A 67 21.21 7.32 -2.68
CA PRO A 67 20.61 8.64 -2.43
C PRO A 67 19.23 8.83 -3.08
N GLN A 68 19.05 8.24 -4.27
CA GLN A 68 17.81 8.29 -5.05
C GLN A 68 16.63 7.56 -4.36
N LEU A 69 16.91 6.73 -3.36
CA LEU A 69 15.92 5.98 -2.59
C LEU A 69 15.69 6.57 -1.18
N LEU A 70 16.35 7.69 -0.84
CA LEU A 70 16.20 8.34 0.47
C LEU A 70 15.02 9.32 0.54
N LEU A 71 14.59 9.87 -0.61
CA LEU A 71 13.45 10.77 -0.70
C LEU A 71 12.23 10.02 -1.24
N MET A 72 11.08 10.23 -0.62
CA MET A 72 9.83 9.53 -0.94
C MET A 72 9.47 9.61 -2.42
N GLN A 73 9.52 10.80 -3.02
CA GLN A 73 9.14 11.02 -4.41
C GLN A 73 10.08 10.28 -5.38
N ASP A 74 11.37 10.26 -5.09
CA ASP A 74 12.36 9.62 -5.94
C ASP A 74 12.33 8.10 -5.75
N ALA A 75 12.21 7.62 -4.51
CA ALA A 75 12.05 6.21 -4.21
C ALA A 75 10.80 5.62 -4.88
N ALA A 76 9.65 6.30 -4.79
CA ALA A 76 8.41 5.86 -5.43
C ALA A 76 8.58 5.72 -6.95
N ARG A 77 9.24 6.69 -7.60
CA ARG A 77 9.49 6.70 -9.05
C ARG A 77 10.47 5.63 -9.48
N VAL A 78 11.61 5.51 -8.79
CA VAL A 78 12.64 4.54 -9.13
C VAL A 78 12.13 3.11 -8.94
N LEU A 79 11.45 2.83 -7.82
CA LEU A 79 10.95 1.48 -7.54
C LEU A 79 9.82 1.06 -8.49
N SER A 80 8.97 2.00 -8.93
CA SER A 80 7.91 1.71 -9.91
C SER A 80 8.44 1.51 -11.34
N ASP A 81 9.66 1.97 -11.61
CA ASP A 81 10.38 1.69 -12.85
C ASP A 81 11.07 0.32 -12.80
N MET A 82 11.63 -0.05 -11.65
CA MET A 82 12.36 -1.31 -11.45
C MET A 82 11.48 -2.56 -11.39
N ILE A 83 10.19 -2.39 -11.15
CA ILE A 83 9.25 -3.51 -10.99
C ILE A 83 8.15 -3.41 -12.04
N THR A 84 8.06 -4.43 -12.89
CA THR A 84 6.93 -4.58 -13.81
C THR A 84 5.69 -4.98 -13.01
N TYR A 85 4.64 -4.16 -13.10
CA TYR A 85 3.38 -4.45 -12.43
C TYR A 85 2.60 -5.56 -13.16
N THR A 86 2.21 -6.59 -12.42
CA THR A 86 1.36 -7.69 -12.89
C THR A 86 -0.07 -7.50 -12.37
N PRO A 87 -1.03 -7.13 -13.25
CA PRO A 87 -2.40 -6.91 -12.83
C PRO A 87 -3.07 -8.21 -12.34
N PRO A 88 -4.03 -8.12 -11.39
CA PRO A 88 -4.76 -9.28 -10.91
C PRO A 88 -5.61 -9.89 -12.03
N GLN A 89 -5.78 -11.21 -12.00
CA GLN A 89 -6.72 -11.91 -12.88
C GLN A 89 -8.17 -11.58 -12.47
N PRO A 90 -9.06 -11.30 -13.42
CA PRO A 90 -10.49 -11.12 -13.13
C PRO A 90 -11.15 -12.47 -12.80
N PRO A 91 -12.12 -12.52 -11.85
CA PRO A 91 -12.58 -11.43 -11.01
C PRO A 91 -11.56 -11.07 -9.92
N PRO A 92 -11.45 -9.79 -9.53
CA PRO A 92 -10.51 -9.37 -8.51
C PRO A 92 -10.79 -10.06 -7.18
N SER A 93 -9.83 -10.85 -6.72
CA SER A 93 -9.86 -11.53 -5.43
C SER A 93 -8.70 -11.09 -4.55
N LEU A 94 -8.82 -11.33 -3.24
CA LEU A 94 -7.72 -11.13 -2.30
C LEU A 94 -6.54 -12.03 -2.72
N PRO A 95 -5.29 -11.52 -2.79
CA PRO A 95 -4.16 -12.35 -3.17
C PRO A 95 -3.99 -13.47 -2.14
N THR A 96 -4.01 -14.71 -2.62
CA THR A 96 -3.75 -15.89 -1.81
C THR A 96 -2.27 -16.06 -1.53
N ARG A 97 -1.42 -15.56 -2.43
CA ARG A 97 0.04 -15.57 -2.33
C ARG A 97 0.61 -14.16 -2.49
N VAL A 98 1.57 -13.82 -1.63
CA VAL A 98 2.30 -12.54 -1.64
C VAL A 98 3.76 -12.83 -1.33
N ARG A 99 4.65 -12.54 -2.27
CA ARG A 99 6.09 -12.78 -2.11
C ARG A 99 6.75 -11.70 -1.25
N SER A 100 7.84 -12.06 -0.60
CA SER A 100 8.64 -11.11 0.18
C SER A 100 9.24 -9.99 -0.71
N PRO A 101 9.48 -8.77 -0.17
CA PRO A 101 10.00 -7.65 -0.95
C PRO A 101 11.32 -7.93 -1.69
N ALA A 102 12.23 -8.68 -1.06
CA ALA A 102 13.51 -9.03 -1.67
C ALA A 102 13.34 -9.95 -2.89
N VAL A 103 12.40 -10.90 -2.83
CA VAL A 103 12.07 -11.78 -3.97
C VAL A 103 11.45 -10.97 -5.11
N VAL A 104 10.57 -10.03 -4.80
CA VAL A 104 9.92 -9.16 -5.79
C VAL A 104 10.94 -8.28 -6.51
N VAL A 105 11.85 -7.63 -5.77
CA VAL A 105 12.93 -6.81 -6.36
C VAL A 105 13.83 -7.65 -7.25
N LYS A 106 14.18 -8.87 -6.83
CA LYS A 106 15.00 -9.79 -7.62
C LYS A 106 14.30 -10.27 -8.90
N ALA A 107 13.00 -10.52 -8.82
CA ALA A 107 12.20 -10.94 -9.96
C ALA A 107 11.88 -9.78 -10.91
N GLN A 108 11.95 -8.53 -10.42
CA GLN A 108 11.57 -7.32 -11.14
C GLN A 108 10.14 -7.35 -11.71
N GLU A 109 9.27 -8.11 -11.05
CA GLU A 109 7.86 -8.28 -11.43
C GLU A 109 7.03 -8.53 -10.17
N GLY A 110 5.90 -7.83 -10.03
CA GLY A 110 5.06 -7.89 -8.83
C GLY A 110 3.61 -7.45 -9.01
N SER A 111 2.73 -8.04 -8.21
CA SER A 111 1.36 -7.54 -8.03
C SER A 111 1.34 -6.20 -7.28
N GLY A 112 0.17 -5.55 -7.22
CA GLY A 112 0.03 -4.26 -6.52
C GLY A 112 0.42 -4.35 -5.04
N ALA A 113 0.06 -5.46 -4.36
CA ALA A 113 0.44 -5.71 -2.97
C ALA A 113 1.96 -5.81 -2.82
N GLU A 114 2.59 -6.56 -3.71
CA GLU A 114 4.03 -6.80 -3.72
C GLU A 114 4.81 -5.51 -4.00
N CYS A 115 4.36 -4.68 -4.95
CA CYS A 115 4.93 -3.35 -5.20
C CYS A 115 4.82 -2.45 -3.95
N ALA A 116 3.66 -2.44 -3.29
CA ALA A 116 3.46 -1.66 -2.06
C ALA A 116 4.37 -2.13 -0.92
N LEU A 117 4.56 -3.44 -0.76
CA LEU A 117 5.49 -4.02 0.21
C LEU A 117 6.93 -3.58 -0.05
N VAL A 118 7.37 -3.52 -1.31
CA VAL A 118 8.71 -3.03 -1.68
C VAL A 118 8.88 -1.57 -1.33
N VAL A 119 7.97 -0.70 -1.81
CA VAL A 119 8.04 0.75 -1.57
C VAL A 119 8.08 1.04 -0.08
N ALA A 120 7.18 0.44 0.69
CA ALA A 120 7.12 0.67 2.11
C ALA A 120 8.37 0.17 2.86
N SER A 121 8.88 -1.00 2.50
CA SER A 121 10.10 -1.57 3.08
C SER A 121 11.31 -0.66 2.88
N VAL A 122 11.46 -0.06 1.69
CA VAL A 122 12.51 0.93 1.40
C VAL A 122 12.30 2.22 2.18
N LEU A 123 11.08 2.77 2.19
CA LEU A 123 10.79 4.03 2.91
C LEU A 123 11.00 3.90 4.42
N LEU A 124 10.61 2.76 5.01
CA LEU A 124 10.89 2.43 6.40
C LEU A 124 12.39 2.47 6.70
N GLY A 125 13.20 1.85 5.84
CA GLY A 125 14.66 1.85 5.96
C GLY A 125 15.30 3.22 5.70
N ALA A 126 14.70 4.05 4.84
CA ALA A 126 15.09 5.44 4.60
C ALA A 126 14.70 6.39 5.76
N GLY A 127 14.03 5.88 6.79
CA GLY A 127 13.70 6.67 7.97
C GLY A 127 12.35 7.39 7.89
N TYR A 128 11.44 6.99 6.99
CA TYR A 128 10.06 7.48 6.99
C TYR A 128 9.21 6.86 8.11
N HIS A 129 9.80 6.50 9.24
CA HIS A 129 9.10 6.09 10.45
C HIS A 129 8.99 7.26 11.42
N ALA A 130 7.89 7.37 12.16
CA ALA A 130 7.86 8.32 13.25
C ALA A 130 9.00 8.02 14.23
N PRO A 131 9.69 9.05 14.70
CA PRO A 131 10.46 8.89 15.91
C PRO A 131 9.49 8.43 17.00
N LEU A 132 9.82 7.32 17.68
CA LEU A 132 9.32 7.09 19.03
C LEU A 132 9.69 8.36 19.81
N SER A 133 8.73 9.26 20.01
CA SER A 133 8.99 10.48 20.77
C SER A 133 9.42 10.03 22.16
N ARG A 134 10.63 10.43 22.56
CA ARG A 134 11.16 10.15 23.90
C ARG A 134 10.33 10.82 24.99
N ASP A 135 9.43 11.73 24.61
CA ASP A 135 8.44 12.36 25.48
C ASP A 135 7.03 12.31 24.86
N GLN A 136 6.12 11.72 25.63
CA GLN A 136 4.65 11.81 25.64
C GLN A 136 3.80 11.32 24.44
N HIS A 137 3.02 10.25 24.75
CA HIS A 137 1.62 9.98 24.40
C HIS A 137 1.17 9.51 23.00
N ASN A 138 2.01 9.41 21.96
CA ASN A 138 1.55 8.72 20.75
C ASN A 138 2.66 8.02 19.94
N PRO A 139 3.02 6.76 20.26
CA PRO A 139 4.16 6.06 19.67
C PRO A 139 3.94 5.51 18.24
N HIS A 140 2.84 5.83 17.55
CA HIS A 140 2.37 4.99 16.41
C HIS A 140 2.60 5.49 14.99
N LEU A 141 3.16 6.68 14.76
CA LEU A 141 3.15 7.29 13.42
C LEU A 141 4.28 6.77 12.48
N SER A 142 4.48 5.46 12.38
CA SER A 142 5.32 4.86 11.32
C SER A 142 4.72 5.15 9.92
N PRO A 143 5.42 5.00 8.77
CA PRO A 143 4.74 5.10 7.50
C PRO A 143 3.82 3.88 7.42
N GLU A 144 2.52 4.11 7.49
CA GLU A 144 1.53 3.03 7.56
C GLU A 144 1.17 2.60 6.13
N ILE A 145 1.34 1.33 5.83
CA ILE A 145 1.03 0.79 4.50
C ILE A 145 -0.47 0.57 4.45
N LEU A 146 -1.11 0.98 3.36
CA LEU A 146 -2.56 1.04 3.24
C LEU A 146 -3.06 0.10 2.16
N LEU A 147 -3.87 -0.89 2.54
CA LEU A 147 -4.55 -1.79 1.59
C LEU A 147 -6.03 -1.43 1.56
N THR A 148 -6.57 -1.05 0.40
CA THR A 148 -8.01 -0.74 0.30
C THR A 148 -8.64 -1.03 -1.07
N TYR A 149 -9.97 -1.12 -1.08
CA TYR A 149 -10.81 -1.31 -2.25
C TYR A 149 -11.89 -0.19 -2.29
N PRO A 150 -12.66 -0.04 -3.37
CA PRO A 150 -12.25 0.13 -4.76
C PRO A 150 -11.95 1.60 -5.08
N ALA A 151 -11.27 1.86 -6.19
CA ALA A 151 -11.27 3.18 -6.81
C ALA A 151 -12.56 3.35 -7.64
N ARG A 152 -13.15 4.56 -7.64
CA ARG A 152 -14.02 4.93 -8.78
C ARG A 152 -13.08 5.00 -9.97
N THR A 153 -13.42 4.31 -11.06
CA THR A 153 -12.77 4.51 -12.35
C THR A 153 -12.81 6.00 -12.71
N SER A 154 -11.69 6.68 -12.44
CA SER A 154 -11.34 7.95 -13.06
C SER A 154 -9.82 8.05 -13.05
N SER A 155 -9.22 7.50 -14.10
CA SER A 155 -7.95 7.95 -14.68
C SER A 155 -6.71 7.97 -13.78
N ILE A 156 -6.38 6.87 -13.10
CA ILE A 156 -5.01 6.64 -12.63
C ILE A 156 -4.35 5.56 -13.48
N SER A 157 -3.50 6.08 -14.38
CA SER A 157 -2.66 5.42 -15.36
C SER A 157 -3.33 4.38 -16.28
N ARG A 158 -3.32 4.71 -17.58
CA ARG A 158 -3.75 3.85 -18.69
C ARG A 158 -3.04 2.49 -18.81
N ARG A 159 -2.10 2.16 -17.92
CA ARG A 159 -1.57 0.78 -17.77
C ARG A 159 -2.67 -0.25 -17.54
N GLN A 160 -3.78 0.14 -16.92
CA GLN A 160 -4.96 -0.70 -16.76
C GLN A 160 -5.88 -0.67 -18.00
N VAL A 161 -5.90 0.44 -18.73
CA VAL A 161 -6.74 0.65 -19.92
C VAL A 161 -6.30 -0.20 -21.12
N ASP A 162 -5.01 -0.52 -21.30
CA ASP A 162 -4.59 -1.35 -22.45
C ASP A 162 -4.91 -2.84 -22.28
N TYR A 163 -5.00 -3.34 -21.05
CA TYR A 163 -5.49 -4.69 -20.77
C TYR A 163 -7.02 -4.73 -20.91
N GLU A 164 -7.72 -3.74 -20.37
CA GLU A 164 -9.19 -3.65 -20.38
C GLU A 164 -9.77 -3.32 -21.77
N ALA A 165 -9.06 -2.52 -22.59
CA ALA A 165 -9.48 -2.17 -23.97
C ALA A 165 -9.37 -3.34 -24.96
N ARG A 166 -8.57 -4.37 -24.66
CA ARG A 166 -8.51 -5.60 -25.46
C ARG A 166 -9.61 -6.60 -25.11
N VAL A 167 -10.22 -6.47 -23.93
CA VAL A 167 -11.15 -7.47 -23.37
C VAL A 167 -12.60 -7.03 -23.41
N ASN A 168 -12.94 -5.73 -23.31
CA ASN A 168 -14.34 -5.29 -23.17
C ASN A 168 -14.81 -4.31 -24.25
N SER A 169 -15.53 -4.83 -25.25
CA SER A 169 -16.41 -4.09 -26.15
C SER A 169 -17.86 -3.99 -25.64
N SER A 170 -18.13 -4.44 -24.41
CA SER A 170 -19.42 -4.27 -23.71
C SER A 170 -19.23 -3.37 -22.50
N GLY A 171 -19.77 -2.15 -22.57
CA GLY A 171 -19.61 -1.09 -21.58
C GLY A 171 -20.34 -1.35 -20.25
N ASP A 172 -19.88 -2.32 -19.47
CA ASP A 172 -20.31 -2.57 -18.10
C ASP A 172 -19.12 -2.40 -17.15
N TYR A 173 -18.88 -1.16 -16.72
CA TYR A 173 -17.82 -0.80 -15.76
C TYR A 173 -18.33 -1.01 -14.32
N THR A 174 -18.40 -2.26 -13.86
CA THR A 174 -18.77 -2.59 -12.47
C THR A 174 -17.94 -3.73 -11.86
N GLU A 175 -16.61 -3.70 -11.98
CA GLU A 175 -15.76 -4.57 -11.14
C GLU A 175 -14.75 -3.76 -10.33
N ALA A 176 -15.07 -3.62 -9.04
CA ALA A 176 -14.23 -3.03 -8.02
C ALA A 176 -12.95 -3.87 -7.82
N HIS A 177 -11.82 -3.46 -8.41
CA HIS A 177 -10.53 -4.14 -8.20
C HIS A 177 -9.92 -3.84 -6.83
N LEU A 178 -9.29 -4.86 -6.24
CA LEU A 178 -8.43 -4.72 -5.08
C LEU A 178 -7.19 -3.92 -5.44
N HIS A 179 -6.91 -2.88 -4.67
CA HIS A 179 -5.78 -2.01 -4.95
C HIS A 179 -4.93 -1.74 -3.70
N PHE A 180 -3.67 -1.43 -3.92
CA PHE A 180 -2.68 -1.43 -2.85
C PHE A 180 -1.75 -0.23 -3.02
N TRP A 181 -1.64 0.58 -1.97
CA TRP A 181 -0.82 1.78 -1.99
C TRP A 181 -0.09 1.96 -0.66
N VAL A 182 0.87 2.88 -0.62
CA VAL A 182 1.56 3.23 0.63
C VAL A 182 1.02 4.59 1.07
N VAL A 183 0.74 4.77 2.37
CA VAL A 183 0.52 6.10 2.93
C VAL A 183 1.67 6.44 3.88
N VAL A 184 2.13 7.68 3.83
CA VAL A 184 3.10 8.20 4.79
C VAL A 184 2.40 9.23 5.62
N LEU A 185 2.34 8.98 6.93
CA LEU A 185 1.65 9.84 7.88
C LEU A 185 2.58 10.94 8.42
N PRO A 186 2.03 12.12 8.75
CA PRO A 186 2.76 13.15 9.46
C PRO A 186 2.87 12.83 10.97
N PRO A 187 3.79 13.47 11.72
CA PRO A 187 4.87 14.32 11.24
C PRO A 187 6.16 13.51 10.98
N GLY A 188 6.93 13.89 9.97
CA GLY A 188 8.25 13.30 9.77
C GLY A 188 8.80 13.50 8.37
N ARG A 189 10.13 13.70 8.25
CA ARG A 189 10.83 13.84 6.95
C ARG A 189 10.16 14.80 5.95
N GLY A 190 9.59 15.91 6.45
CA GLY A 190 8.92 16.93 5.63
C GLY A 190 7.46 16.64 5.26
N VAL A 191 6.88 15.54 5.77
CA VAL A 191 5.47 15.18 5.57
C VAL A 191 4.59 15.91 6.58
N THR A 192 3.63 16.68 6.08
CA THR A 192 2.70 17.51 6.89
C THR A 192 1.25 17.05 6.82
N THR A 193 0.87 16.32 5.77
CA THR A 193 -0.44 15.67 5.61
C THR A 193 -0.26 14.23 5.15
N PRO A 194 -1.25 13.34 5.41
CA PRO A 194 -1.23 11.97 4.89
C PRO A 194 -0.92 11.97 3.40
N THR A 195 0.16 11.31 3.00
CA THR A 195 0.66 11.34 1.63
C THR A 195 0.66 9.93 1.05
N PHE A 196 -0.12 9.74 -0.01
CA PHE A 196 -0.34 8.46 -0.68
C PHE A 196 0.69 8.25 -1.79
N ILE A 197 1.08 7.00 -2.00
CA ILE A 197 2.00 6.58 -3.05
C ILE A 197 1.36 5.43 -3.81
N GLU A 198 1.05 5.69 -5.08
CA GLU A 198 0.65 4.67 -6.04
C GLU A 198 1.86 3.82 -6.40
N SER A 199 1.99 2.64 -5.80
CA SER A 199 3.23 1.85 -5.87
C SER A 199 3.49 1.28 -7.26
N THR A 200 2.45 1.15 -8.09
CA THR A 200 2.57 0.62 -9.47
C THR A 200 2.96 1.69 -10.49
N THR A 201 2.87 2.98 -10.15
CA THR A 201 3.20 4.09 -11.05
C THR A 201 4.25 5.04 -10.49
N GLY A 202 4.49 5.00 -9.18
CA GLY A 202 5.36 5.93 -8.46
C GLY A 202 4.72 7.30 -8.22
N GLN A 203 3.42 7.47 -8.48
CA GLN A 203 2.73 8.74 -8.26
C GLN A 203 2.56 8.99 -6.75
N VAL A 204 2.93 10.20 -6.31
CA VAL A 204 2.77 10.65 -4.93
C VAL A 204 1.67 11.70 -4.86
N LEU A 205 0.69 11.48 -3.99
CA LEU A 205 -0.52 12.30 -3.84
C LEU A 205 -0.70 12.68 -2.36
N SER A 206 -0.46 13.93 -2.01
CA SER A 206 -0.77 14.42 -0.66
C SER A 206 -2.27 14.67 -0.50
N LEU A 207 -2.84 14.18 0.59
CA LEU A 207 -4.23 14.44 0.92
C LEU A 207 -4.39 15.93 1.24
N SER A 208 -5.20 16.60 0.44
CA SER A 208 -5.58 18.01 0.61
C SER A 208 -7.08 18.16 0.37
N SER A 209 -7.69 19.20 0.95
CA SER A 209 -9.12 19.48 0.77
C SER A 209 -9.51 19.81 -0.68
N SER A 210 -8.55 20.09 -1.56
CA SER A 210 -8.78 20.48 -2.96
C SER A 210 -8.57 19.36 -3.97
N LEU A 211 -7.94 18.24 -3.58
CA LEU A 211 -7.65 17.12 -4.47
C LEU A 211 -8.58 15.94 -4.16
N ALA A 212 -9.44 15.59 -5.12
CA ALA A 212 -10.20 14.34 -5.04
C ALA A 212 -9.21 13.18 -5.22
N LEU A 213 -9.03 12.38 -4.16
CA LEU A 213 -8.28 11.15 -4.29
C LEU A 213 -9.03 10.18 -5.22
N PRO A 214 -8.30 9.38 -6.03
CA PRO A 214 -8.86 8.27 -6.80
C PRO A 214 -9.49 7.17 -5.93
N TYR A 215 -9.17 7.17 -4.64
CA TYR A 215 -9.45 6.11 -3.68
C TYR A 215 -10.75 6.41 -2.91
N LEU A 216 -11.65 5.43 -2.81
CA LEU A 216 -12.96 5.66 -2.18
C LEU A 216 -12.95 5.44 -0.67
N TYR A 217 -12.44 4.30 -0.23
CA TYR A 217 -12.58 3.83 1.15
C TYR A 217 -11.26 3.29 1.67
N ILE A 218 -11.19 3.04 2.99
CA ILE A 218 -10.06 2.36 3.62
C ILE A 218 -10.57 1.08 4.29
N HIS A 219 -9.96 -0.06 3.96
CA HIS A 219 -10.28 -1.34 4.59
C HIS A 219 -9.31 -1.69 5.70
N ALA A 220 -8.01 -1.50 5.50
CA ALA A 220 -7.02 -1.71 6.54
C ALA A 220 -5.70 -0.96 6.31
N LEU A 221 -5.04 -0.62 7.42
CA LEU A 221 -3.67 -0.16 7.48
C LEU A 221 -2.81 -1.22 8.15
N PHE A 222 -1.55 -1.36 7.76
CA PHE A 222 -0.61 -2.25 8.43
C PHE A 222 0.82 -1.82 8.15
N ASN A 223 1.75 -2.21 9.00
CA ASN A 223 3.18 -2.00 8.79
C ASN A 223 3.94 -3.21 9.37
N HIS A 224 5.25 -3.07 9.59
CA HIS A 224 6.09 -4.13 10.19
C HIS A 224 5.83 -4.39 11.69
N THR A 225 4.94 -3.61 12.32
CA THR A 225 4.68 -3.67 13.77
C THR A 225 3.22 -3.98 14.11
N ASN A 226 2.25 -3.71 13.24
CA ASN A 226 0.84 -4.01 13.52
C ASN A 226 -0.02 -4.01 12.26
N TYR A 227 -1.28 -4.41 12.43
CA TYR A 227 -2.36 -4.34 11.45
C TYR A 227 -3.57 -3.66 12.10
N TRP A 228 -4.30 -2.82 11.37
CA TRP A 228 -5.48 -2.11 11.83
C TRP A 228 -6.59 -2.24 10.78
N ALA A 229 -7.63 -2.99 11.11
CA ALA A 229 -8.81 -3.03 10.25
C ALA A 229 -9.69 -1.79 10.49
N CYS A 230 -10.17 -1.20 9.41
CA CYS A 230 -11.09 -0.08 9.46
C CYS A 230 -12.48 -0.58 9.85
N THR A 231 -13.10 0.07 10.83
CA THR A 231 -14.47 -0.17 11.26
C THR A 231 -15.46 0.70 10.47
N LYS A 232 -14.99 1.82 9.90
CA LYS A 232 -15.74 2.74 9.03
C LYS A 232 -15.38 2.51 7.55
N TYR A 233 -15.33 1.24 7.14
CA TYR A 233 -14.83 0.78 5.83
C TYR A 233 -15.68 1.21 4.62
N ASN A 234 -16.81 1.88 4.84
CA ASN A 234 -17.69 2.44 3.82
C ASN A 234 -17.74 3.99 3.86
N GLN A 235 -16.91 4.63 4.68
CA GLN A 235 -16.81 6.07 4.79
C GLN A 235 -15.71 6.61 3.88
N ALA A 236 -16.01 7.70 3.17
CA ALA A 236 -15.05 8.39 2.32
C ALA A 236 -13.80 8.83 3.11
N ILE A 237 -12.65 8.74 2.46
CA ILE A 237 -11.35 9.08 3.05
C ILE A 237 -11.32 10.56 3.47
N SER A 238 -10.90 10.83 4.70
CA SER A 238 -10.64 12.18 5.21
C SER A 238 -9.37 12.22 6.07
N CYS A 239 -8.81 13.41 6.28
CA CYS A 239 -7.61 13.59 7.10
C CYS A 239 -7.78 13.10 8.54
N ASP A 240 -9.00 13.19 9.09
CA ASP A 240 -9.29 12.85 10.49
C ASP A 240 -9.29 11.34 10.75
N MET A 241 -9.30 10.52 9.70
CA MET A 241 -9.29 9.06 9.82
C MET A 241 -7.94 8.49 10.22
N PHE A 242 -6.83 9.24 10.10
CA PHE A 242 -5.47 8.69 10.28
C PHE A 242 -4.96 8.71 11.73
N ASP A 243 -5.83 8.96 12.70
CA ASP A 243 -5.52 8.73 14.11
C ASP A 243 -5.76 7.25 14.46
N LEU A 244 -4.71 6.43 14.37
CA LEU A 244 -4.79 4.99 14.66
C LEU A 244 -5.12 4.63 16.13
N SER A 245 -5.04 5.61 17.03
CA SER A 245 -5.48 5.45 18.41
C SER A 245 -7.00 5.51 18.56
N ASP A 246 -7.72 6.03 17.56
CA ASP A 246 -9.17 6.14 17.55
C ASP A 246 -9.82 4.76 17.34
N ARG A 247 -10.22 4.14 18.44
CA ARG A 247 -10.89 2.83 18.45
C ARG A 247 -12.31 2.88 17.88
N SER A 248 -12.85 4.07 17.55
CA SER A 248 -14.09 4.18 16.77
C SER A 248 -13.87 3.97 15.27
N VAL A 249 -12.63 4.09 14.78
CA VAL A 249 -12.24 3.95 13.36
C VAL A 249 -11.37 2.70 13.13
N TRP A 250 -10.49 2.38 14.08
CA TRP A 250 -9.48 1.34 13.90
C TRP A 250 -9.58 0.24 14.94
N MET A 251 -9.66 -0.99 14.44
CA MET A 251 -9.53 -2.21 15.25
C MET A 251 -8.12 -2.77 15.08
N PRO A 252 -7.19 -2.53 16.02
CA PRO A 252 -5.83 -3.07 15.93
C PRO A 252 -5.82 -4.59 16.08
N LEU A 253 -4.91 -5.25 15.39
CA LEU A 253 -4.59 -6.66 15.58
C LEU A 253 -4.00 -6.84 16.98
N MET A 254 -2.96 -6.08 17.33
CA MET A 254 -2.43 -6.04 18.69
C MET A 254 -2.78 -4.72 19.36
N ASP A 255 -3.61 -4.78 20.40
CA ASP A 255 -3.99 -3.61 21.19
C ASP A 255 -3.02 -3.40 22.37
N ASP A 256 -2.40 -2.23 22.38
CA ASP A 256 -1.51 -1.75 23.43
C ASP A 256 -2.25 -1.06 24.59
N GLY A 257 -3.58 -0.90 24.47
CA GLY A 257 -4.42 -0.27 25.49
C GLY A 257 -4.34 1.25 25.54
N VAL A 258 -3.62 1.89 24.62
CA VAL A 258 -3.45 3.35 24.59
C VAL A 258 -4.59 4.04 23.84
N GLY A 259 -5.28 3.32 22.95
CA GLY A 259 -6.37 3.87 22.15
C GLY A 259 -7.69 4.06 22.93
N ALA A 260 -8.47 5.05 22.51
CA ALA A 260 -9.80 5.34 23.07
C ALA A 260 -10.83 5.51 21.95
N ALA A 261 -12.10 5.19 22.23
CA ALA A 261 -13.19 5.54 21.34
C ALA A 261 -13.51 7.03 21.50
N LYS A 262 -13.40 7.83 20.44
CA LYS A 262 -13.95 9.19 20.45
C LYS A 262 -15.47 9.09 20.55
N ALA A 263 -16.08 9.90 21.42
CA ALA A 263 -17.53 9.94 21.60
C ALA A 263 -18.21 10.27 20.26
N SER A 264 -18.71 9.24 19.57
CA SER A 264 -19.47 9.38 18.35
C SER A 264 -20.94 9.37 18.72
N GLN A 265 -21.72 10.36 18.26
CA GLN A 265 -23.18 10.34 18.36
C GLN A 265 -23.66 9.02 17.72
N ALA A 266 -24.38 8.21 18.51
CA ALA A 266 -24.86 6.92 18.06
C ALA A 266 -25.69 7.07 16.77
N PRO A 267 -25.62 6.13 15.83
CA PRO A 267 -26.52 6.12 14.69
C PRO A 267 -27.96 6.04 15.22
N HIS A 268 -28.78 7.02 14.86
CA HIS A 268 -30.23 6.94 15.06
C HIS A 268 -30.75 5.72 14.28
N HIS A 269 -31.00 4.63 14.99
CA HIS A 269 -31.88 3.59 14.49
C HIS A 269 -33.30 4.19 14.46
N PRO A 270 -34.01 4.23 13.32
CA PRO A 270 -35.41 4.61 13.35
C PRO A 270 -36.15 3.50 14.08
N THR A 271 -36.54 3.76 15.33
CA THR A 271 -37.51 2.94 16.04
C THR A 271 -38.83 3.05 15.31
N HIS A 272 -39.21 1.98 14.62
CA HIS A 272 -40.59 1.74 14.24
C HIS A 272 -41.44 1.80 15.52
N GLN A 273 -42.31 2.81 15.60
CA GLN A 273 -43.37 2.88 16.58
C GLN A 273 -44.37 1.77 16.26
N ASP A 274 -44.29 0.64 16.95
CA ASP A 274 -45.42 -0.25 17.11
C ASP A 274 -46.14 0.08 18.42
N ASN A 275 -47.27 0.74 18.23
CA ASN A 275 -48.22 1.17 19.23
C ASN A 275 -49.06 -0.05 19.64
N LYS A 276 -48.90 -0.57 20.87
CA LYS A 276 -49.86 -1.52 21.48
C LYS A 276 -49.88 -1.43 23.01
N ASN A 277 -50.88 -0.68 23.48
CA ASN A 277 -51.74 -0.89 24.65
C ASN A 277 -51.18 -1.47 25.95
N GLN A 278 -51.22 -0.59 26.94
CA GLN A 278 -51.60 -0.76 28.34
C GLN A 278 -52.26 -2.10 28.71
N ASN A 279 -51.70 -2.77 29.72
CA ASN A 279 -52.48 -3.13 30.90
C ASN A 279 -51.60 -3.29 32.15
N ASN A 280 -52.07 -2.66 33.22
CA ASN A 280 -51.46 -2.56 34.54
C ASN A 280 -52.00 -3.69 35.43
N GLN A 281 -51.16 -4.42 36.18
CA GLN A 281 -51.57 -5.06 37.44
C GLN A 281 -50.36 -5.34 38.36
N GLN A 282 -50.02 -4.28 39.09
CA GLN A 282 -49.58 -4.15 40.48
C GLN A 282 -49.50 -5.41 41.37
N TYR A 283 -48.34 -5.66 42.00
CA TYR A 283 -48.23 -6.13 43.40
C TYR A 283 -46.88 -5.73 44.04
N SER A 284 -46.96 -5.44 45.35
CA SER A 284 -46.00 -4.74 46.20
C SER A 284 -44.86 -5.58 46.78
N HIS A 285 -43.75 -4.88 47.04
CA HIS A 285 -42.78 -4.99 48.14
C HIS A 285 -42.19 -6.35 48.54
N HIS A 286 -40.90 -6.55 48.22
CA HIS A 286 -39.89 -7.03 49.18
C HIS A 286 -38.50 -6.40 48.84
N THR A 287 -37.87 -5.77 49.84
CA THR A 287 -36.40 -5.53 49.96
C THR A 287 -35.95 -6.36 51.17
N PRO A 288 -34.68 -6.80 51.35
CA PRO A 288 -33.37 -6.39 50.78
C PRO A 288 -32.52 -7.65 50.34
N PRO A 289 -31.18 -7.65 50.09
CA PRO A 289 -30.16 -6.63 50.31
C PRO A 289 -29.24 -6.30 49.12
N SER A 290 -28.58 -5.17 49.32
CA SER A 290 -27.41 -4.65 48.62
C SER A 290 -26.39 -5.74 48.25
N HIS A 291 -26.35 -6.07 46.95
CA HIS A 291 -25.15 -6.58 46.31
C HIS A 291 -24.65 -5.55 45.31
N SER A 292 -23.35 -5.30 45.42
CA SER A 292 -22.50 -4.48 44.58
C SER A 292 -22.97 -4.40 43.13
N ARG A 293 -23.24 -3.18 42.69
CA ARG A 293 -23.32 -2.80 41.28
C ARG A 293 -21.98 -3.10 40.63
N GLU A 294 -21.82 -4.30 40.06
CA GLU A 294 -20.75 -4.58 39.12
C GLU A 294 -20.91 -3.62 37.94
N LYS A 295 -19.93 -2.72 37.81
CA LYS A 295 -19.77 -1.90 36.62
C LYS A 295 -19.46 -2.85 35.47
N VAL A 296 -20.39 -2.99 34.53
CA VAL A 296 -20.12 -3.56 33.21
C VAL A 296 -19.06 -2.67 32.55
N GLY A 297 -17.83 -3.13 32.61
CA GLY A 297 -16.64 -2.51 32.04
C GLY A 297 -15.85 -3.55 31.29
N ASP A 298 -16.48 -4.22 30.31
CA ASP A 298 -15.78 -5.11 29.40
C ASP A 298 -15.22 -4.30 28.24
N SER A 299 -13.89 -4.14 28.22
CA SER A 299 -13.18 -3.74 27.01
C SER A 299 -13.43 -4.79 25.94
N GLN A 300 -14.08 -4.41 24.82
CA GLN A 300 -14.34 -5.29 23.68
C GLN A 300 -13.05 -5.74 22.94
N TYR A 301 -11.89 -5.25 23.38
CA TYR A 301 -10.58 -5.53 22.82
C TYR A 301 -9.79 -6.45 23.76
N ILE A 302 -9.31 -7.58 23.24
CA ILE A 302 -8.31 -8.39 23.96
C ILE A 302 -7.00 -7.62 23.93
N THR A 303 -6.65 -7.01 25.06
CA THR A 303 -5.38 -6.30 25.23
C THR A 303 -4.23 -7.28 25.44
N THR A 304 -3.01 -6.85 25.14
CA THR A 304 -1.79 -7.56 25.56
C THR A 304 -1.79 -7.90 27.06
N SER A 305 -2.32 -7.00 27.90
CA SER A 305 -2.52 -7.22 29.33
C SER A 305 -3.54 -8.34 29.64
N SER A 306 -4.63 -8.43 28.88
CA SER A 306 -5.65 -9.50 29.02
C SER A 306 -5.11 -10.86 28.58
N LEU A 307 -4.27 -10.90 27.53
CA LEU A 307 -3.54 -12.11 27.12
C LEU A 307 -2.59 -12.58 28.23
N MET A 308 -1.76 -11.67 28.77
CA MET A 308 -0.86 -11.99 29.88
C MET A 308 -1.61 -12.46 31.13
N ALA A 309 -2.81 -11.92 31.40
CA ALA A 309 -3.69 -12.38 32.47
C ALA A 309 -4.32 -13.76 32.21
N SER A 310 -4.53 -14.14 30.95
CA SER A 310 -5.02 -15.45 30.51
C SER A 310 -3.95 -16.57 30.56
N GLY A 311 -2.76 -16.27 31.08
CA GLY A 311 -1.69 -17.25 31.24
C GLY A 311 -0.82 -17.46 29.99
N THR A 312 -0.97 -16.64 28.94
CA THR A 312 0.05 -16.59 27.87
C THR A 312 1.31 -15.97 28.45
N LYS A 313 2.36 -16.77 28.64
CA LYS A 313 3.58 -16.42 29.39
C LYS A 313 4.40 -15.25 28.79
N HIS A 314 4.02 -14.75 27.62
CA HIS A 314 4.70 -13.65 26.92
C HIS A 314 3.66 -12.69 26.33
N ALA A 315 3.95 -11.39 26.37
CA ALA A 315 3.23 -10.41 25.56
C ALA A 315 3.33 -10.84 24.08
N LEU A 316 2.19 -11.04 23.40
CA LEU A 316 2.18 -11.38 21.98
C LEU A 316 2.93 -10.28 21.20
N LYS A 317 3.94 -10.67 20.42
CA LYS A 317 4.72 -9.78 19.57
C LYS A 317 4.63 -10.28 18.14
N VAL A 318 4.73 -9.36 17.17
CA VAL A 318 4.98 -9.75 15.78
C VAL A 318 6.23 -10.63 15.76
N PRO A 319 6.17 -11.82 15.15
CA PRO A 319 7.33 -12.65 14.93
C PRO A 319 8.43 -11.87 14.20
N THR A 320 9.68 -12.20 14.48
CA THR A 320 10.78 -11.65 13.67
C THR A 320 10.59 -12.12 12.23
N THR A 321 10.61 -11.19 11.29
CA THR A 321 10.50 -11.54 9.86
C THR A 321 11.60 -12.51 9.46
N TRP A 322 11.21 -13.56 8.74
CA TRP A 322 12.13 -14.49 8.09
C TRP A 322 12.60 -13.96 6.73
N ALA A 323 11.92 -12.95 6.18
CA ALA A 323 12.25 -12.37 4.89
C ALA A 323 13.53 -11.54 4.98
N THR A 324 14.38 -11.67 3.97
CA THR A 324 15.62 -10.89 3.89
C THR A 324 15.33 -9.43 3.56
N PRO A 325 16.09 -8.47 4.08
CA PRO A 325 16.03 -7.08 3.64
C PRO A 325 16.28 -6.94 2.14
N ILE A 326 15.69 -5.90 1.53
CA ILE A 326 15.91 -5.55 0.13
C ILE A 326 17.37 -5.16 -0.07
N ILE A 327 17.99 -5.70 -1.13
CA ILE A 327 19.28 -5.26 -1.65
C ILE A 327 19.05 -4.83 -3.09
N ILE A 328 19.42 -3.59 -3.42
CA ILE A 328 19.43 -3.05 -4.78
C ILE A 328 20.88 -2.75 -5.12
N THR A 329 21.43 -3.38 -6.16
CA THR A 329 22.79 -3.08 -6.61
C THR A 329 22.81 -1.81 -7.45
N GLU A 330 24.00 -1.25 -7.67
CA GLU A 330 24.16 -0.08 -8.54
C GLU A 330 23.79 -0.44 -9.99
N GLU A 331 24.12 -1.66 -10.45
CA GLU A 331 23.76 -2.15 -11.77
C GLU A 331 22.24 -2.24 -11.95
N ALA A 332 21.51 -2.75 -10.95
CA ALA A 332 20.05 -2.82 -11.02
C ALA A 332 19.41 -1.42 -11.05
N LEU A 333 20.03 -0.45 -10.38
CA LEU A 333 19.57 0.94 -10.36
C LEU A 333 19.84 1.65 -11.70
N ILE A 334 20.99 1.39 -12.32
CA ILE A 334 21.34 1.86 -13.67
C ILE A 334 20.43 1.21 -14.71
N GLU A 335 20.23 -0.11 -14.60
CA GLU A 335 19.35 -0.85 -15.49
C GLU A 335 17.92 -0.33 -15.37
N ARG A 336 17.45 0.10 -14.18
CA ARG A 336 16.20 0.84 -13.91
C ARG A 336 14.88 0.19 -14.35
N PHE A 337 14.79 -0.35 -15.55
CA PHE A 337 13.63 -0.99 -16.16
C PHE A 337 14.01 -2.44 -16.50
N PRO A 338 13.14 -3.43 -16.24
CA PRO A 338 13.42 -4.82 -16.59
C PRO A 338 13.63 -4.96 -18.11
N GLY A 339 14.80 -5.45 -18.53
CA GLY A 339 15.15 -5.53 -19.95
C GLY A 339 15.59 -4.19 -20.57
N GLY A 340 15.83 -3.17 -19.75
CA GLY A 340 16.41 -1.88 -20.14
C GLY A 340 15.42 -0.86 -20.71
N TRP A 341 14.11 -1.15 -20.75
CA TRP A 341 13.12 -0.20 -21.25
C TRP A 341 11.71 -0.47 -20.73
N ARG A 342 10.83 0.51 -20.92
CA ARG A 342 9.41 0.48 -20.54
C ARG A 342 8.58 1.21 -21.58
N GLU A 343 7.34 0.76 -21.79
CA GLU A 343 6.35 1.42 -22.63
C GLU A 343 5.13 1.88 -21.83
N GLU A 344 4.57 3.01 -22.24
CA GLU A 344 3.28 3.53 -21.78
C GLU A 344 2.47 4.02 -22.97
N VAL A 345 1.23 3.55 -23.09
CA VAL A 345 0.34 4.00 -24.15
C VAL A 345 -0.69 4.98 -23.58
N TYR A 346 -0.85 6.06 -24.31
CA TYR A 346 -1.88 7.06 -24.12
C TYR A 346 -2.66 7.25 -25.42
N SER A 347 -3.82 7.88 -25.34
CA SER A 347 -4.65 8.21 -26.49
C SER A 347 -3.85 9.06 -27.48
N GLY A 348 -3.52 8.45 -28.61
CA GLY A 348 -2.75 9.07 -29.68
C GLY A 348 -1.24 9.22 -29.42
N VAL A 349 -0.68 8.65 -28.34
CA VAL A 349 0.77 8.68 -28.11
C VAL A 349 1.28 7.44 -27.38
N VAL A 350 2.39 6.88 -27.85
CA VAL A 350 3.16 5.85 -27.14
C VAL A 350 4.42 6.50 -26.60
N VAL A 351 4.69 6.33 -25.32
CA VAL A 351 5.89 6.82 -24.63
C VAL A 351 6.76 5.62 -24.29
N ARG A 352 8.02 5.65 -24.69
CA ARG A 352 9.01 4.63 -24.33
C ARG A 352 10.14 5.24 -23.52
N HIS A 353 10.37 4.69 -22.36
CA HIS A 353 11.49 5.02 -21.48
C HIS A 353 12.57 3.97 -21.68
N TYR A 354 13.83 4.41 -21.71
CA TYR A 354 14.99 3.55 -21.86
C TYR A 354 15.98 3.88 -20.76
N SER A 355 16.62 2.85 -20.24
CA SER A 355 17.75 2.98 -19.33
C SER A 355 18.93 3.61 -20.05
N PRO A 356 19.85 4.29 -19.35
CA PRO A 356 21.10 4.74 -19.93
C PRO A 356 21.76 3.62 -20.74
N PHE A 357 22.19 3.93 -21.97
CA PHE A 357 22.91 3.03 -22.88
C PHE A 357 22.13 1.79 -23.39
N SER A 358 20.85 1.62 -23.05
CA SER A 358 20.05 0.47 -23.51
C SER A 358 19.53 0.63 -24.95
N HIS A 359 19.18 1.84 -25.36
CA HIS A 359 18.69 2.10 -26.71
C HIS A 359 19.85 2.22 -27.71
N PRO A 360 19.80 1.59 -28.90
CA PRO A 360 20.92 1.60 -29.87
C PRO A 360 21.37 2.98 -30.33
N ARG A 361 20.50 3.98 -30.20
CA ARG A 361 20.78 5.38 -30.58
C ARG A 361 21.06 6.28 -29.38
N GLY A 362 21.15 5.72 -28.17
CA GLY A 362 21.34 6.46 -26.92
C GLY A 362 20.14 7.28 -26.46
N ALA A 363 18.94 7.04 -27.01
CA ALA A 363 17.73 7.74 -26.59
C ALA A 363 17.28 7.19 -25.22
N THR A 364 16.93 8.09 -24.30
CA THR A 364 16.39 7.73 -22.98
C THR A 364 14.88 7.86 -22.91
N LEU A 365 14.29 8.65 -23.82
CA LEU A 365 12.84 8.84 -23.90
C LEU A 365 12.40 9.03 -25.34
N ILE A 366 11.34 8.33 -25.75
CA ILE A 366 10.76 8.44 -27.09
C ILE A 366 9.25 8.61 -26.99
N PHE A 367 8.71 9.68 -27.57
CA PHE A 367 7.27 9.86 -27.80
C PHE A 367 6.96 9.57 -29.26
N THR A 368 6.02 8.68 -29.51
CA THR A 368 5.49 8.40 -30.85
C THR A 368 4.04 8.83 -30.90
N PHE A 369 3.74 9.89 -31.65
CA PHE A 369 2.39 10.41 -31.79
C PHE A 369 1.69 9.81 -32.99
N PHE A 370 0.44 9.42 -32.81
CA PHE A 370 -0.38 8.76 -33.82
C PHE A 370 -1.54 9.65 -34.24
N SER A 371 -1.88 9.58 -35.52
CA SER A 371 -3.10 10.16 -36.06
C SER A 371 -4.32 9.35 -35.61
N LYS A 372 -5.53 9.89 -35.82
CA LYS A 372 -6.77 9.16 -35.57
C LYS A 372 -6.91 7.89 -36.42
N SER A 373 -6.21 7.79 -37.55
CA SER A 373 -6.19 6.59 -38.39
C SER A 373 -5.11 5.58 -37.97
N GLY A 374 -4.39 5.83 -36.88
CA GLY A 374 -3.34 4.94 -36.37
C GLY A 374 -1.99 5.08 -37.06
N SER A 375 -1.81 6.03 -37.99
CA SER A 375 -0.52 6.29 -38.64
C SER A 375 0.37 7.18 -37.76
N VAL A 376 1.68 6.94 -37.75
CA VAL A 376 2.65 7.79 -37.03
C VAL A 376 2.67 9.17 -37.66
N LYS A 377 2.43 10.21 -36.85
CA LYS A 377 2.43 11.63 -37.22
C LYS A 377 3.80 12.28 -36.97
N GLU A 378 4.40 11.97 -35.83
CA GLU A 378 5.67 12.56 -35.41
C GLU A 378 6.31 11.73 -34.29
N VAL A 379 7.63 11.78 -34.20
CA VAL A 379 8.43 11.13 -33.16
C VAL A 379 9.31 12.17 -32.47
N TRP A 380 9.28 12.19 -31.14
CA TRP A 380 10.12 13.07 -30.34
C TRP A 380 11.05 12.20 -29.50
N GLU A 381 12.34 12.45 -29.58
CA GLU A 381 13.36 11.70 -28.85
C GLU A 381 14.09 12.65 -27.89
N LYS A 382 14.38 12.18 -26.68
CA LYS A 382 15.32 12.81 -25.77
C LYS A 382 16.49 11.89 -25.54
N TYR A 383 17.63 12.52 -25.30
CA TYR A 383 18.91 11.88 -25.15
C TYR A 383 19.57 12.43 -23.89
N GLU A 384 20.31 11.57 -23.19
CA GLU A 384 21.14 11.96 -22.08
C GLU A 384 22.55 11.42 -22.33
N GLN A 385 23.57 12.23 -22.04
CA GLN A 385 24.97 11.79 -22.03
C GLN A 385 25.50 11.28 -23.38
N ARG A 386 25.02 11.86 -24.50
CA ARG A 386 25.61 11.59 -25.82
C ARG A 386 26.91 12.35 -26.03
N GLU A 387 27.91 11.67 -26.59
CA GLU A 387 29.23 12.26 -26.90
C GLU A 387 29.16 13.46 -27.85
N ASP A 388 28.21 13.44 -28.80
CA ASP A 388 27.99 14.54 -29.74
C ASP A 388 27.21 15.72 -29.14
N GLY A 389 26.77 15.61 -27.88
CA GLY A 389 25.99 16.63 -27.19
C GLY A 389 24.53 16.71 -27.65
N LEU A 390 24.03 15.78 -28.45
CA LEU A 390 22.62 15.76 -28.86
C LEU A 390 21.71 15.53 -27.64
N VAL A 391 20.74 16.42 -27.42
CA VAL A 391 19.82 16.38 -26.26
C VAL A 391 18.38 16.06 -26.64
N SER A 392 17.94 16.46 -27.83
CA SER A 392 16.60 16.14 -28.31
C SER A 392 16.54 16.11 -29.83
N CYS A 393 15.59 15.35 -30.38
CA CYS A 393 15.27 15.44 -31.80
C CYS A 393 13.79 15.23 -32.08
N HIS A 394 13.25 16.02 -33.00
CA HIS A 394 11.86 15.96 -33.46
C HIS A 394 11.81 15.55 -34.94
N ARG A 395 11.07 14.48 -35.24
CA ARG A 395 10.91 13.91 -36.58
C ARG A 395 9.46 13.93 -37.02
N PRO A 396 9.04 14.91 -37.82
CA PRO A 396 7.72 14.89 -38.44
C PRO A 396 7.68 13.86 -39.58
N THR A 397 6.58 13.11 -39.71
CA THR A 397 6.40 12.15 -40.83
C THR A 397 5.74 12.78 -42.07
N SER A 398 5.30 14.04 -41.98
CA SER A 398 4.69 14.78 -43.09
C SER A 398 5.71 15.13 -44.17
N ARG A 399 5.40 14.81 -45.43
CA ARG A 399 6.21 15.18 -46.62
C ARG A 399 6.40 16.69 -46.80
N HIS A 400 5.63 17.52 -46.09
CA HIS A 400 5.69 18.99 -46.19
C HIS A 400 6.66 19.64 -45.19
N HIS A 401 7.28 18.91 -44.28
CA HIS A 401 8.34 19.43 -43.41
C HIS A 401 9.66 18.76 -43.77
N ARG A 402 10.62 19.58 -44.24
CA ARG A 402 11.96 19.12 -44.61
C ARG A 402 12.86 19.22 -43.38
N GLY A 403 13.29 18.06 -42.87
CA GLY A 403 14.39 17.94 -41.92
C GLY A 403 13.97 17.58 -40.50
N ASP A 404 14.77 16.70 -39.90
CA ASP A 404 14.74 16.44 -38.46
C ASP A 404 15.18 17.70 -37.71
N LEU A 405 14.44 18.09 -36.68
CA LEU A 405 14.78 19.22 -35.82
C LEU A 405 15.48 18.70 -34.57
N CYS A 406 16.81 18.72 -34.57
CA CYS A 406 17.63 18.23 -33.48
C CYS A 406 18.28 19.39 -32.69
N GLN A 407 18.33 19.29 -31.36
CA GLN A 407 18.98 20.25 -30.47
C GLN A 407 20.21 19.62 -29.81
N HIS A 408 21.28 20.40 -29.66
CA HIS A 408 22.52 20.00 -28.98
C HIS A 408 22.75 20.90 -27.75
N GLN A 409 23.48 20.38 -26.78
CA GLN A 409 23.88 21.11 -25.57
C GLN A 409 24.78 22.30 -25.95
N GLU A 410 24.55 23.46 -25.32
CA GLU A 410 25.30 24.69 -25.59
C GLU A 410 26.81 24.44 -25.40
N GLY A 411 27.59 24.69 -26.45
CA GLY A 411 29.04 24.45 -26.50
C GLY A 411 29.49 23.30 -27.40
N HIS A 412 28.58 22.40 -27.81
CA HIS A 412 28.83 21.38 -28.84
C HIS A 412 28.22 21.82 -30.17
N THR A 413 28.93 22.64 -30.94
CA THR A 413 28.62 22.86 -32.36
C THR A 413 29.16 21.69 -33.18
N GLN A 414 28.32 21.06 -33.99
CA GLN A 414 28.74 20.11 -35.03
C GLN A 414 29.84 20.77 -35.88
N THR A 415 31.00 20.12 -35.95
CA THR A 415 32.10 20.50 -36.86
C THR A 415 31.95 19.81 -38.19
#